data_AF-A0AAV5W386-F1
#
_entry.id   AF-A0AAV5W386-F1
#
_cell.length_a   1.000
_cell.length_b   1.000
_cell.length_c   1.000
_cell.angle_alpha   90.00
_cell.angle_beta   90.00
_cell.angle_gamma   90.00
#
_symmetry.space_group_name_H-M   'P 1'
#
loop_
_entity.id
_entity.type
_entity.pdbx_description
1 polymer ?
#
loop_
_entity_poly.entity_id
_entity_poly.type
_entity_poly.pdbx_seq_one_letter_code
_entity_poly.pdbx_strand_id
1 'polypeptide(L)'
;VQYPITLYRNPQFWIGLVIIPMFLLGFLIFIGLFFSGLDNLVNNAIGFGLTTMMSMMVVVGILNDSLSKIDTIPCMGLFVLIQIAITSSAVISVLLTEKLLKSIGKIARSKSHDRSLRWRIVRDLTKDGKMFRNILFAVFTILHVANFIWFLSNNEVGY
;
A
#
# COMPACT_ATOMS: atom_id res chain seq x y z
N VAL A 1 43.85 -30.59 6.06
CA VAL A 1 42.52 -30.94 6.60
C VAL A 1 41.67 -29.68 6.58
N GLN A 2 40.57 -29.64 5.83
CA GLN A 2 39.63 -28.51 5.82
C GLN A 2 38.40 -28.93 6.61
N TYR A 3 37.99 -28.10 7.59
CA TYR A 3 36.75 -28.26 8.33
C TYR A 3 35.73 -27.27 7.76
N PRO A 4 34.81 -27.69 6.87
CA PRO A 4 33.79 -26.78 6.36
C PRO A 4 32.83 -26.42 7.49
N ILE A 5 32.79 -25.14 7.85
CA ILE A 5 31.81 -24.58 8.78
C ILE A 5 30.62 -24.08 7.96
N THR A 6 29.45 -24.67 8.15
CA THR A 6 28.19 -24.22 7.55
C THR A 6 27.48 -23.27 8.52
N LEU A 7 27.31 -22.01 8.10
CA LEU A 7 26.55 -21.00 8.84
C LEU A 7 25.15 -20.88 8.22
N TYR A 8 24.11 -21.01 9.03
CA TYR A 8 22.71 -20.80 8.62
C TYR A 8 22.19 -19.48 9.19
N ARG A 9 21.56 -18.65 8.35
CA ARG A 9 20.91 -17.40 8.81
C ARG A 9 19.52 -17.73 9.33
N ASN A 10 19.13 -17.18 10.48
CA ASN A 10 17.76 -17.31 10.98
C ASN A 10 16.82 -16.30 10.28
N PRO A 11 15.91 -16.74 9.38
CA PRO A 11 15.04 -15.83 8.63
C PRO A 11 14.00 -15.12 9.51
N GLN A 12 13.63 -15.71 10.66
CA GLN A 12 12.64 -15.13 11.59
C GLN A 12 13.08 -13.78 12.15
N PHE A 13 14.39 -13.60 12.36
CA PHE A 13 14.96 -12.33 12.80
C PHE A 13 14.63 -11.17 11.84
N TRP A 14 14.73 -11.42 10.53
CA TRP A 14 14.46 -10.42 9.50
C TRP A 14 12.98 -10.11 9.33
N ILE A 15 12.12 -11.10 9.55
CA ILE A 15 10.66 -10.92 9.56
C ILE A 15 10.27 -9.96 10.69
N GLY A 16 10.76 -10.20 11.90
CA GLY A 16 10.50 -9.32 13.04
C GLY A 16 11.07 -7.91 12.87
N LEU A 17 12.29 -7.79 12.32
CA LEU A 17 13.00 -6.52 12.22
C LEU A 17 12.53 -5.64 11.05
N VAL A 18 12.13 -6.22 9.92
CA VAL A 18 11.81 -5.46 8.69
C VAL A 18 10.32 -5.55 8.33
N ILE A 19 9.74 -6.75 8.35
CA ILE A 19 8.42 -7.00 7.77
C ILE A 19 7.31 -6.49 8.70
N ILE A 20 7.38 -6.80 9.99
CA ILE A 20 6.40 -6.34 10.99
C ILE A 20 6.30 -4.81 11.03
N PRO A 21 7.40 -4.04 11.19
CA PRO A 21 7.29 -2.58 11.22
C PRO A 21 6.78 -2.01 9.89
N MET A 22 7.15 -2.59 8.74
CA MET A 22 6.61 -2.19 7.43
C MET A 22 5.10 -2.42 7.31
N PHE A 23 4.61 -3.55 7.80
CA PHE A 23 3.18 -3.85 7.80
C PHE A 23 2.39 -2.86 8.66
N LEU A 24 2.89 -2.55 9.87
CA LEU A 24 2.27 -1.59 10.78
C LEU A 24 2.28 -0.17 10.21
N LEU A 25 3.40 0.25 9.61
CA LEU A 25 3.52 1.54 8.94
C LEU A 25 2.50 1.68 7.80
N GLY A 26 2.36 0.66 6.94
CA GLY A 26 1.36 0.65 5.87
C GLY A 26 -0.06 0.84 6.40
N PHE A 27 -0.41 0.18 7.49
CA PHE A 27 -1.70 0.32 8.14
C PHE A 27 -1.93 1.73 8.70
N LEU A 28 -0.91 2.29 9.37
CA LEU A 28 -0.95 3.64 9.93
C LEU A 28 -1.15 4.70 8.84
N ILE A 29 -0.46 4.54 7.70
CA ILE A 29 -0.61 5.42 6.53
C ILE A 29 -2.03 5.34 5.98
N PHE A 30 -2.61 4.15 5.83
CA PHE A 30 -4.00 4.05 5.33
C PHE A 30 -5.01 4.66 6.28
N ILE A 31 -4.88 4.41 7.59
CA ILE A 31 -5.76 5.06 8.58
C ILE A 31 -5.61 6.58 8.46
N GLY A 32 -4.39 7.11 8.45
CA GLY A 32 -4.14 8.53 8.31
C GLY A 32 -4.72 9.13 7.03
N LEU A 33 -4.49 8.48 5.89
CA LEU A 33 -4.88 8.94 4.56
C LEU A 33 -6.41 8.89 4.36
N PHE A 34 -7.06 7.81 4.78
CA PHE A 34 -8.49 7.58 4.56
C PHE A 34 -9.39 8.12 5.68
N PHE A 35 -8.85 8.43 6.87
CA PHE A 35 -9.60 9.08 7.95
C PHE A 35 -9.24 10.55 8.16
N SER A 36 -8.29 11.12 7.38
CA SER A 36 -8.03 12.56 7.40
C SER A 36 -9.25 13.39 7.01
N GLY A 37 -9.46 14.50 7.72
CA GLY A 37 -10.48 15.50 7.39
C GLY A 37 -10.28 16.07 5.99
N LEU A 38 -11.37 16.46 5.31
CA LEU A 38 -11.33 16.99 3.94
C LEU A 38 -10.58 18.34 3.86
N ASP A 39 -10.73 19.13 4.91
CA ASP A 39 -10.18 20.45 5.14
C ASP A 39 -8.63 20.47 5.17
N ASN A 40 -7.99 19.34 5.48
CA ASN A 40 -6.53 19.20 5.47
C ASN A 40 -6.04 17.99 4.66
N LEU A 41 -6.88 17.43 3.79
CA LEU A 41 -6.61 16.16 3.10
C LEU A 41 -5.29 16.19 2.32
N VAL A 42 -5.03 17.28 1.59
CA VAL A 42 -3.83 17.42 0.76
C VAL A 42 -2.57 17.52 1.63
N ASN A 43 -2.59 18.36 2.66
CA ASN A 43 -1.44 18.52 3.55
C ASN A 43 -1.13 17.22 4.31
N ASN A 44 -2.17 16.55 4.80
CA ASN A 44 -2.04 15.28 5.48
C ASN A 44 -1.54 14.18 4.53
N ALA A 45 -2.08 14.11 3.31
CA ALA A 45 -1.63 13.14 2.30
C ALA A 45 -0.16 13.37 1.89
N ILE A 46 0.28 14.62 1.78
CA ILE A 46 1.69 14.95 1.55
C ILE A 46 2.53 14.51 2.75
N GLY A 47 2.10 14.82 3.97
CA GLY A 47 2.78 14.40 5.21
C GLY A 47 2.96 12.88 5.28
N PHE A 48 1.88 12.12 5.08
CA PHE A 48 1.94 10.66 5.05
C PHE A 48 2.81 10.13 3.91
N GLY A 49 2.74 10.74 2.72
CA GLY A 49 3.61 10.38 1.59
C GLY A 49 5.09 10.57 1.90
N LEU A 50 5.47 11.70 2.51
CA LEU A 50 6.84 11.99 2.92
C LEU A 50 7.33 11.01 4.01
N THR A 51 6.51 10.75 5.04
CA THR A 51 6.84 9.74 6.06
C THR A 51 7.02 8.36 5.43
N THR A 52 6.16 7.98 4.47
CA THR A 52 6.28 6.70 3.76
C THR A 52 7.60 6.60 3.01
N MET A 53 7.99 7.65 2.27
CA MET A 53 9.26 7.68 1.54
C MET A 53 10.46 7.59 2.49
N MET A 54 10.43 8.30 3.62
CA MET A 54 11.48 8.25 4.63
C MET A 54 11.61 6.85 5.24
N SER A 55 10.51 6.25 5.68
CA SER A 55 10.51 4.89 6.24
C SER A 55 10.98 3.86 5.22
N MET A 56 10.56 4.01 3.96
CA MET A 56 10.96 3.12 2.89
C MET A 56 12.46 3.20 2.59
N MET A 57 13.03 4.40 2.59
CA MET A 57 14.47 4.60 2.43
C MET A 57 15.28 3.88 3.52
N VAL A 58 14.82 3.95 4.78
CA VAL A 58 15.46 3.23 5.89
C VAL A 58 15.41 1.71 5.65
N VAL A 59 14.26 1.19 5.21
CA VAL A 59 14.10 -0.24 4.93
C VAL A 59 14.98 -0.70 3.77
N VAL A 60 15.06 0.08 2.69
CA VAL A 60 15.97 -0.19 1.57
C VAL A 60 17.43 -0.15 2.02
N GLY A 61 17.80 0.80 2.90
CA GLY A 61 19.14 0.88 3.48
C GLY A 61 19.50 -0.36 4.30
N ILE A 62 18.63 -0.76 5.23
CA ILE A 62 18.81 -1.99 6.02
C ILE A 62 18.92 -3.21 5.10
N LEU A 63 18.04 -3.31 4.09
CA LEU A 63 18.07 -4.41 3.14
C LEU A 63 19.39 -4.42 2.36
N ASN A 64 19.84 -3.28 1.84
CA ASN A 64 21.09 -3.13 1.10
C ASN A 64 22.32 -3.53 1.91
N ASP A 65 22.39 -3.11 3.18
CA ASP A 65 23.52 -3.44 4.07
C ASP A 65 23.53 -4.92 4.45
N SER A 66 22.37 -5.58 4.42
CA SER A 66 22.17 -6.97 4.83
C SER A 66 22.25 -7.98 3.68
N LEU A 67 21.98 -7.51 2.45
CA LEU A 67 22.07 -8.27 1.23
C LEU A 67 23.49 -8.20 0.66
N SER A 68 24.31 -9.21 0.93
CA SER A 68 25.54 -9.43 0.14
C SER A 68 25.12 -9.63 -1.31
N LYS A 69 25.49 -8.73 -2.24
CA LYS A 69 25.25 -8.80 -3.71
C LYS A 69 24.81 -10.21 -4.17
N ILE A 70 23.50 -10.47 -4.15
CA ILE A 70 22.92 -11.71 -4.68
C ILE A 70 22.23 -11.35 -5.99
N ASP A 71 22.48 -12.11 -7.05
CA ASP A 71 21.99 -11.87 -8.41
C ASP A 71 20.47 -12.06 -8.56
N THR A 72 19.77 -12.50 -7.50
CA THR A 72 18.32 -12.73 -7.49
C THR A 72 17.64 -11.91 -6.39
N ILE A 73 16.48 -11.32 -6.71
CA ILE A 73 15.70 -10.55 -5.75
C ILE A 73 15.15 -11.54 -4.70
N PRO A 74 15.55 -11.43 -3.42
CA PRO A 74 15.06 -12.31 -2.37
C PRO A 74 13.55 -12.10 -2.17
N CYS A 75 12.84 -13.13 -1.71
CA CYS A 75 11.40 -13.06 -1.44
C CYS A 75 11.01 -11.84 -0.56
N MET A 76 11.88 -11.49 0.40
CA MET A 76 11.81 -10.27 1.22
C MET A 76 11.77 -8.98 0.38
N GLY A 77 12.62 -8.88 -0.64
CA GLY A 77 12.69 -7.71 -1.53
C GLY A 77 11.45 -7.56 -2.40
N LEU A 78 10.86 -8.67 -2.87
CA LEU A 78 9.59 -8.64 -3.62
C LEU A 78 8.41 -8.18 -2.76
N PHE A 79 8.29 -8.68 -1.53
CA PHE A 79 7.28 -8.19 -0.58
C PHE A 79 7.40 -6.68 -0.38
N VAL A 80 8.62 -6.20 -0.13
CA VAL A 80 8.91 -4.79 0.09
C VAL A 80 8.56 -3.95 -1.15
N LEU A 81 8.88 -4.43 -2.36
CA LEU A 81 8.54 -3.75 -3.62
C LEU A 81 7.02 -3.66 -3.84
N ILE A 82 6.29 -4.76 -3.64
CA ILE A 82 4.82 -4.77 -3.76
C ILE A 82 4.21 -3.83 -2.72
N GLN A 83 4.75 -3.83 -1.51
CA GLN A 83 4.30 -2.95 -0.44
C GLN A 83 4.42 -1.47 -0.82
N ILE A 84 5.55 -1.06 -1.41
CA ILE A 84 5.73 0.31 -1.95
C ILE A 84 4.67 0.63 -3.01
N ALA A 85 4.44 -0.30 -3.94
CA ALA A 85 3.52 -0.08 -5.05
C ALA A 85 2.08 0.11 -4.55
N ILE A 86 1.65 -0.69 -3.56
CA ILE A 86 0.34 -0.56 -2.92
C ILE A 86 0.24 0.79 -2.19
N THR A 87 1.22 1.15 -1.35
CA THR A 87 1.14 2.41 -0.59
C THR A 87 1.20 3.64 -1.49
N SER A 88 2.04 3.62 -2.53
CA SER A 88 2.15 4.73 -3.49
C SER A 88 0.86 4.91 -4.31
N SER A 89 0.28 3.82 -4.79
CA SER A 89 -0.99 3.85 -5.52
C SER A 89 -2.16 4.30 -4.64
N ALA A 90 -2.16 3.96 -3.35
CA ALA A 90 -3.15 4.44 -2.38
C ALA A 90 -3.09 5.97 -2.19
N VAL A 91 -1.89 6.52 -1.98
CA VAL A 91 -1.68 7.98 -1.85
C VAL A 91 -2.15 8.71 -3.10
N ILE A 92 -1.75 8.25 -4.29
CA ILE A 92 -2.19 8.82 -5.56
C ILE A 92 -3.72 8.75 -5.69
N SER A 93 -4.32 7.61 -5.36
CA SER A 93 -5.78 7.41 -5.47
C SER A 93 -6.55 8.39 -4.58
N VAL A 94 -6.09 8.62 -3.35
CA VAL A 94 -6.73 9.60 -2.45
C VAL A 94 -6.56 11.03 -2.95
N LEU A 95 -5.38 11.41 -3.42
CA LEU A 95 -5.15 12.74 -4.00
C LEU A 95 -6.02 12.99 -5.23
N LEU A 96 -6.22 11.97 -6.06
CA LEU A 96 -7.07 12.06 -7.24
C LEU A 96 -8.57 11.99 -6.92
N THR A 97 -8.96 11.45 -5.77
CA THR A 97 -10.37 11.26 -5.38
C THR A 97 -11.18 12.54 -5.51
N GLU A 98 -10.67 13.69 -5.06
CA GLU A 98 -11.40 14.96 -5.18
C GLU A 98 -11.59 15.42 -6.63
N LYS A 99 -10.56 15.24 -7.47
CA LYS A 99 -10.62 15.61 -8.89
C LYS A 99 -11.54 14.67 -9.65
N LEU A 100 -11.49 13.37 -9.35
CA LEU A 100 -12.33 12.34 -9.94
C LEU A 100 -13.80 12.56 -9.57
N LEU A 101 -14.12 12.76 -8.28
CA LEU A 101 -15.49 13.04 -7.85
C LEU A 101 -16.05 14.32 -8.48
N LYS A 102 -15.26 15.40 -8.60
CA LYS A 102 -15.68 16.64 -9.28
C LYS A 102 -15.90 16.44 -10.79
N SER A 103 -14.99 15.75 -11.48
CA SER A 103 -15.11 15.48 -12.92
C SER A 103 -16.28 14.55 -13.22
N ILE A 104 -16.44 13.47 -12.46
CA ILE A 104 -17.56 12.53 -12.58
C ILE A 104 -18.88 13.23 -12.26
N GLY A 105 -18.92 14.09 -11.25
CA GLY A 105 -20.11 14.90 -10.93
C GLY A 105 -20.53 15.82 -12.08
N LYS A 106 -19.57 16.44 -12.80
CA LYS A 106 -19.85 17.24 -14.01
C LYS A 106 -20.38 16.39 -15.15
N ILE A 107 -19.76 15.24 -15.40
CA ILE A 107 -20.15 14.31 -16.48
C ILE A 107 -21.53 13.70 -16.19
N ALA A 108 -21.81 13.33 -14.93
CA ALA A 108 -23.10 12.79 -14.51
C ALA A 108 -24.25 13.80 -14.67
N ARG A 109 -23.99 15.10 -14.47
CA ARG A 109 -24.98 16.16 -14.75
C ARG A 109 -25.22 16.34 -16.26
N SER A 110 -24.17 16.26 -17.07
CA SER A 110 -24.27 16.33 -18.54
C SER A 110 -25.06 15.14 -19.11
N LYS A 111 -24.91 13.94 -18.52
CA LYS A 111 -25.55 12.71 -19.01
C LYS A 111 -26.86 12.32 -18.31
N SER A 112 -27.56 13.29 -17.70
CA SER A 112 -28.77 13.06 -16.88
C SER A 112 -29.91 12.31 -17.60
N HIS A 113 -29.90 12.24 -18.93
CA HIS A 113 -30.93 11.60 -19.75
C HIS A 113 -30.65 10.11 -20.06
N ASP A 114 -29.46 9.60 -19.75
CA ASP A 114 -29.05 8.22 -20.03
C ASP A 114 -29.40 7.29 -18.85
N ARG A 115 -30.28 6.30 -19.07
CA ARG A 115 -30.78 5.37 -18.04
C ARG A 115 -29.87 4.16 -17.80
N SER A 116 -28.67 4.11 -18.36
CA SER A 116 -27.83 2.92 -18.22
C SER A 116 -27.47 2.60 -16.76
N LEU A 117 -27.49 1.31 -16.41
CA LEU A 117 -27.19 0.80 -15.06
C LEU A 117 -25.83 1.30 -14.54
N ARG A 118 -24.85 1.47 -15.44
CA ARG A 118 -23.51 1.98 -15.10
C ARG A 118 -23.55 3.41 -14.57
N TRP A 119 -24.30 4.32 -15.21
CA TRP A 119 -24.44 5.70 -14.72
C TRP A 119 -25.22 5.78 -13.42
N ARG A 120 -26.15 4.86 -13.18
CA ARG A 120 -26.90 4.77 -11.93
C ARG A 120 -25.97 4.40 -10.76
N ILE A 121 -25.12 3.38 -10.94
CA ILE A 121 -24.10 2.97 -9.95
C ILE A 121 -23.09 4.10 -9.74
N VAL A 122 -22.54 4.69 -10.81
CA VAL A 122 -21.57 5.79 -10.71
C VAL A 122 -22.15 6.99 -9.97
N ARG A 123 -23.41 7.34 -10.23
CA ARG A 123 -24.09 8.47 -9.57
C ARG A 123 -24.34 8.20 -8.09
N ASP A 124 -24.68 6.96 -7.72
CA ASP A 124 -24.86 6.56 -6.33
C ASP A 124 -23.53 6.55 -5.57
N LEU A 125 -22.47 5.99 -6.17
CA LEU A 125 -21.11 6.03 -5.64
C LEU A 125 -20.56 7.46 -5.48
N THR A 126 -20.91 8.36 -6.39
CA THR A 126 -20.44 9.77 -6.38
C THR A 126 -21.26 10.63 -5.42
N LYS A 127 -22.47 10.20 -5.02
CA LYS A 127 -23.37 10.96 -4.14
C LYS A 127 -22.84 11.04 -2.71
N ASP A 128 -22.20 9.96 -2.25
CA ASP A 128 -21.55 9.88 -0.93
C ASP A 128 -20.03 9.78 -1.10
N GLY A 129 -19.35 10.93 -1.17
CA GLY A 129 -17.87 10.98 -1.21
C GLY A 129 -17.19 10.25 -0.04
N LYS A 130 -17.89 10.09 1.09
CA LYS A 130 -17.47 9.23 2.22
C LYS A 130 -17.55 7.74 1.88
N MET A 131 -18.59 7.30 1.19
CA MET A 131 -18.76 5.90 0.79
C MET A 131 -17.65 5.49 -0.20
N PHE A 132 -17.35 6.35 -1.17
CA PHE A 132 -16.25 6.11 -2.10
C PHE A 132 -14.88 5.98 -1.40
N ARG A 133 -14.58 6.87 -0.45
CA ARG A 133 -13.37 6.76 0.40
C ARG A 133 -13.33 5.47 1.20
N ASN A 134 -14.44 5.07 1.82
CA ASN A 134 -14.51 3.82 2.59
C ASN A 134 -14.31 2.57 1.71
N ILE A 135 -14.84 2.58 0.48
CA ILE A 135 -14.63 1.48 -0.48
C ILE A 135 -13.16 1.40 -0.87
N LEU A 136 -12.52 2.53 -1.22
CA LEU A 136 -11.09 2.56 -1.53
C LEU A 136 -10.25 2.07 -0.34
N PHE A 137 -10.57 2.51 0.87
CA PHE A 137 -9.89 2.05 2.09
C PHE A 137 -9.99 0.52 2.24
N ALA A 138 -11.18 -0.05 2.05
CA ALA A 138 -11.37 -1.49 2.12
C ALA A 138 -10.53 -2.23 1.06
N VAL A 139 -10.53 -1.74 -0.20
CA VAL A 139 -9.74 -2.34 -1.29
C VAL A 139 -8.24 -2.34 -0.97
N PHE A 140 -7.68 -1.20 -0.56
CA PHE A 140 -6.25 -1.11 -0.24
C PHE A 140 -5.86 -1.90 1.01
N THR A 141 -6.76 -1.95 2.01
CA THR A 141 -6.55 -2.77 3.22
C THR A 141 -6.52 -4.26 2.85
N ILE A 142 -7.43 -4.72 1.99
CA ILE A 142 -7.44 -6.11 1.51
C ILE A 142 -6.15 -6.40 0.73
N LEU A 143 -5.71 -5.53 -0.19
CA LEU A 143 -4.47 -5.71 -0.93
C LEU A 143 -3.24 -5.78 -0.01
N HIS A 144 -3.21 -4.96 1.03
CA HIS A 144 -2.13 -4.94 2.03
C HIS A 144 -2.06 -6.22 2.86
N VAL A 145 -3.22 -6.67 3.35
CA VAL A 145 -3.31 -7.94 4.10
C VAL A 145 -2.99 -9.12 3.18
N ALA A 146 -3.46 -9.10 1.93
CA ALA A 146 -3.15 -10.14 0.95
C ALA A 146 -1.64 -10.22 0.64
N ASN A 147 -0.95 -9.08 0.50
CA ASN A 147 0.51 -9.04 0.32
C ASN A 147 1.25 -9.66 1.51
N PHE A 148 0.80 -9.37 2.73
CA PHE A 148 1.36 -9.93 3.95
C PHE A 148 1.13 -11.45 4.06
N ILE A 149 -0.10 -11.91 3.80
CA ILE A 149 -0.44 -13.34 3.81
C ILE A 149 0.35 -14.08 2.72
N TRP A 150 0.44 -13.53 1.51
CA TRP A 150 1.23 -14.11 0.42
C TRP A 150 2.70 -14.27 0.81
N PHE A 151 3.28 -13.26 1.46
CA PHE A 151 4.66 -13.33 1.95
C PHE A 151 4.83 -14.38 3.06
N LEU A 152 3.92 -14.47 4.03
CA LEU A 152 3.98 -15.50 5.07
C LEU A 152 3.84 -16.90 4.47
N SER A 153 2.88 -17.10 3.58
CA SER A 153 2.66 -18.38 2.91
C SER A 153 3.89 -18.83 2.13
N ASN A 154 4.57 -17.96 1.40
CA ASN A 154 5.76 -18.33 0.64
C ASN A 154 7.01 -18.57 1.51
N ASN A 155 7.07 -18.00 2.73
CA ASN A 155 8.15 -18.31 3.67
C ASN A 155 7.94 -19.66 4.38
N GLU A 156 6.70 -20.09 4.58
CA GLU A 156 6.40 -21.40 5.21
C GLU A 156 6.72 -22.58 4.29
N VAL A 157 6.67 -22.42 2.95
CA VAL A 157 7.07 -23.47 1.98
C VAL A 157 8.59 -23.63 1.85
N GLY A 158 9.37 -22.77 2.52
CA GLY A 158 10.84 -22.78 2.48
C GLY A 158 11.54 -23.61 3.57
N TYR A 159 10.77 -24.38 4.35
CA TYR A 159 11.29 -25.31 5.36
C TYR A 159 11.20 -26.77 4.87
#